data_AF-A0A9N9WZ68-F1
#
_entry.id   AF-A0A9N9WZ68-F1
#
_cell.length_a   1.000
_cell.length_b   1.000
_cell.length_c   1.000
_cell.angle_alpha   90.00
_cell.angle_beta   90.00
_cell.angle_gamma   90.00
#
_symmetry.space_group_name_H-M   'P 1'
#
loop_
_entity.id
_entity.type
_entity.pdbx_description
1 polymer ?
#
loop_
_entity_poly.entity_id
_entity_poly.type
_entity_poly.pdbx_seq_one_letter_code
_entity_poly.pdbx_strand_id
1 'polypeptide(L)'
;MSQIRRLFSSVGNLKTYRTFRALDLDGKTDVEYRIQDYPKDRIEEGIQFNTGAFLKHEPMSRTRNVINKPEAVEEFLNSIRNTMQNGVSLACFKENSDEIISTNILAVKDEKEYMADYDFNSTDFQDIFGVMGYANTQFNPFKHYNVDNILYAFTVGVKPDYRGRGIANHMFQCRRLLCEELGLKVTTTHATANGSQKAALNAGFEENFSIKYSELLKINPNFNFPNIDTKYFKIMSLKI
;
A
#
# COMPACT_ATOMS: atom_id res chain seq x y z
N MET A 1 17.45 13.74 -9.29
CA MET A 1 18.02 12.64 -8.48
C MET A 1 17.95 13.07 -7.02
N SER A 2 16.85 12.77 -6.33
CA SER A 2 16.55 13.35 -5.01
C SER A 2 17.48 12.82 -3.91
N GLN A 3 17.80 13.70 -2.95
CA GLN A 3 18.68 13.46 -1.81
C GLN A 3 18.27 12.25 -0.92
N ILE A 4 17.09 11.67 -1.13
CA ILE A 4 16.49 10.62 -0.31
C ILE A 4 17.15 9.26 -0.52
N ARG A 5 17.70 8.98 -1.71
CA ARG A 5 18.44 7.72 -1.94
C ARG A 5 19.71 7.57 -1.07
N ARG A 6 20.19 8.67 -0.48
CA ARG A 6 21.44 8.73 0.28
C ARG A 6 21.33 8.28 1.75
N LEU A 7 20.13 7.97 2.26
CA LEU A 7 19.91 7.51 3.65
C LEU A 7 20.08 5.98 3.83
N PHE A 8 20.22 5.21 2.75
CA PHE A 8 20.33 3.76 2.85
C PHE A 8 21.77 3.27 3.03
N SER A 9 22.47 3.80 4.03
CA SER A 9 23.80 3.35 4.44
C SER A 9 23.80 2.84 5.89
N SER A 10 23.39 1.59 6.08
CA SER A 10 24.07 0.66 6.99
C SER A 10 23.56 -0.75 6.76
N VAL A 11 24.41 -1.60 6.21
CA VAL A 11 24.29 -3.05 6.34
C VAL A 11 24.42 -3.36 7.83
N GLY A 12 23.38 -3.88 8.47
CA GLY A 12 23.48 -4.34 9.87
C GLY A 12 22.16 -4.53 10.59
N ASN A 13 21.38 -3.47 10.82
CA ASN A 13 20.20 -3.54 11.68
C ASN A 13 18.97 -2.95 11.01
N LEU A 14 17.98 -3.81 10.71
CA LEU A 14 16.64 -3.38 10.31
C LEU A 14 15.99 -2.68 11.50
N LYS A 15 15.46 -1.47 11.30
CA LYS A 15 14.82 -0.72 12.38
C LYS A 15 13.42 -1.27 12.63
N THR A 16 13.13 -1.60 13.88
CA THR A 16 11.77 -1.88 14.34
C THR A 16 11.06 -0.58 14.67
N TYR A 17 9.95 -0.31 13.98
CA TYR A 17 9.10 0.86 14.26
C TYR A 17 8.09 0.56 15.37
N ARG A 18 7.67 -0.69 15.48
CA ARG A 18 6.62 -1.08 16.44
C ARG A 18 6.65 -2.55 16.77
N THR A 19 6.37 -2.87 18.02
CA THR A 19 5.87 -4.18 18.44
C THR A 19 4.43 -4.06 18.94
N PHE A 20 3.65 -5.12 18.81
CA PHE A 20 2.28 -5.21 19.32
C PHE A 20 1.90 -6.66 19.57
N ARG A 21 0.96 -6.90 20.48
CA ARG A 21 0.46 -8.24 20.79
C ARG A 21 -0.91 -8.46 20.17
N ALA A 22 -1.13 -9.65 19.62
CA ALA A 22 -2.41 -10.11 19.11
C ALA A 22 -2.48 -11.65 19.14
N LEU A 23 -3.70 -12.20 18.99
CA LEU A 23 -3.90 -13.65 18.91
C LEU A 23 -3.13 -14.28 17.74
N ASP A 24 -2.49 -15.42 17.96
CA ASP A 24 -1.87 -16.23 16.91
C ASP A 24 -2.93 -16.95 16.06
N LEU A 25 -2.49 -17.77 15.10
CA LEU A 25 -3.35 -18.53 14.19
C LEU A 25 -4.30 -19.50 14.91
N ASP A 26 -3.94 -19.98 16.12
CA ASP A 26 -4.81 -20.84 16.93
C ASP A 26 -6.02 -20.10 17.55
N GLY A 27 -6.04 -18.76 17.48
CA GLY A 27 -7.09 -17.90 18.04
C GLY A 27 -7.13 -17.87 19.57
N LYS A 28 -6.11 -18.38 20.26
CA LYS A 28 -6.06 -18.53 21.72
C LYS A 28 -4.79 -17.97 22.34
N THR A 29 -3.66 -18.18 21.68
CA THR A 29 -2.34 -17.76 22.19
C THR A 29 -2.10 -16.32 21.79
N ASP A 30 -1.83 -15.45 22.75
CA ASP A 30 -1.42 -14.08 22.48
C ASP A 30 0.09 -14.05 22.21
N VAL A 31 0.47 -13.57 21.04
CA VAL A 31 1.86 -13.53 20.56
C VAL A 31 2.26 -12.11 20.20
N GLU A 32 3.56 -11.83 20.27
CA GLU A 32 4.10 -10.56 19.80
C GLU A 32 4.33 -10.57 18.28
N TYR A 33 4.04 -9.45 17.65
CA TYR A 33 4.37 -9.13 16.26
C TYR A 33 5.27 -7.90 16.23
N ARG A 34 6.16 -7.83 15.24
CA ARG A 34 7.05 -6.69 14.99
C ARG A 34 6.85 -6.14 13.58
N ILE A 35 6.79 -4.83 13.45
CA ILE A 35 6.85 -4.11 12.17
C ILE A 35 8.19 -3.39 12.11
N GLN A 36 8.93 -3.67 11.05
CA GLN A 36 10.28 -3.17 10.83
C GLN A 36 10.50 -2.79 9.37
N ASP A 37 11.65 -2.22 9.06
CA ASP A 37 12.14 -2.06 7.69
C ASP A 37 12.06 -3.39 6.93
N TYR A 38 11.66 -3.31 5.65
CA TYR A 38 11.65 -4.45 4.77
C TYR A 38 13.10 -4.96 4.52
N PRO A 39 13.41 -6.24 4.76
CA PRO A 39 14.75 -6.79 4.51
C PRO A 39 15.12 -6.77 3.01
N LYS A 40 16.17 -6.04 2.64
CA LYS A 40 16.57 -5.85 1.22
C LYS A 40 16.92 -7.15 0.50
N ASP A 41 17.49 -8.11 1.22
CA ASP A 41 17.83 -9.45 0.74
C ASP A 41 16.60 -10.32 0.45
N ARG A 42 15.40 -9.87 0.85
CA ARG A 42 14.13 -10.59 0.68
C ARG A 42 13.16 -9.90 -0.28
N ILE A 43 13.63 -8.97 -1.12
CA ILE A 43 12.75 -8.21 -2.05
C ILE A 43 11.94 -9.16 -2.95
N GLU A 44 12.56 -10.19 -3.52
CA GLU A 44 11.83 -11.13 -4.41
C GLU A 44 10.78 -11.95 -3.66
N GLU A 45 11.00 -12.29 -2.38
CA GLU A 45 9.96 -12.90 -1.55
C GLU A 45 8.77 -11.95 -1.35
N GLY A 46 9.03 -10.65 -1.17
CA GLY A 46 7.99 -9.63 -0.97
C GLY A 46 7.18 -9.35 -2.23
N ILE A 47 7.85 -9.38 -3.38
CA ILE A 47 7.22 -9.29 -4.71
C ILE A 47 6.23 -10.45 -4.87
N GLN A 48 6.65 -11.68 -4.61
CA GLN A 48 5.78 -12.86 -4.71
C GLN A 48 4.70 -12.88 -3.64
N PHE A 49 5.01 -12.50 -2.40
CA PHE A 49 4.07 -12.40 -1.29
C PHE A 49 2.82 -11.58 -1.66
N ASN A 50 3.02 -10.46 -2.37
CA ASN A 50 1.93 -9.56 -2.72
C ASN A 50 0.95 -10.15 -3.74
N THR A 51 1.34 -11.14 -4.55
CA THR A 51 0.38 -11.82 -5.46
C THR A 51 -0.74 -12.49 -4.65
N GLY A 52 -0.38 -13.24 -3.61
CA GLY A 52 -1.31 -13.98 -2.76
C GLY A 52 -1.94 -13.10 -1.69
N ALA A 53 -1.19 -12.21 -1.05
CA ALA A 53 -1.68 -11.42 0.07
C ALA A 53 -2.45 -10.16 -0.36
N PHE A 54 -2.18 -9.62 -1.55
CA PHE A 54 -2.78 -8.39 -2.06
C PHE A 54 -3.51 -8.61 -3.38
N LEU A 55 -2.84 -8.92 -4.49
CA LEU A 55 -3.42 -8.92 -5.85
C LEU A 55 -4.66 -9.81 -5.98
N LYS A 56 -4.61 -11.01 -5.37
CA LYS A 56 -5.73 -11.96 -5.34
C LYS A 56 -7.00 -11.42 -4.64
N HIS A 57 -6.84 -10.45 -3.75
CA HIS A 57 -7.89 -9.97 -2.85
C HIS A 57 -8.23 -8.49 -3.00
N GLU A 58 -7.39 -7.70 -3.68
CA GLU A 58 -7.63 -6.29 -3.94
C GLU A 58 -8.90 -6.15 -4.80
N PRO A 59 -9.89 -5.32 -4.40
CA PRO A 59 -11.21 -5.32 -5.03
C PRO A 59 -11.22 -5.13 -6.55
N MET A 60 -10.46 -4.18 -7.08
CA MET A 60 -10.44 -3.92 -8.53
C MET A 60 -9.76 -5.06 -9.31
N SER A 61 -8.67 -5.59 -8.76
CA SER A 61 -7.89 -6.69 -9.33
C SER A 61 -8.67 -8.01 -9.30
N ARG A 62 -9.34 -8.29 -8.17
CA ARG A 62 -10.16 -9.50 -7.96
C ARG A 62 -11.33 -9.54 -8.92
N THR A 63 -12.07 -8.44 -9.05
CA THR A 63 -13.27 -8.36 -9.90
C THR A 63 -12.95 -8.54 -11.38
N ARG A 64 -11.70 -8.26 -11.77
CA ARG A 64 -11.16 -8.43 -13.12
C ARG A 64 -10.37 -9.71 -13.33
N ASN A 65 -10.28 -10.56 -12.31
CA ASN A 65 -9.52 -11.81 -12.33
C ASN A 65 -8.05 -11.63 -12.75
N VAL A 66 -7.42 -10.52 -12.33
CA VAL A 66 -6.05 -10.14 -12.73
C VAL A 66 -5.04 -11.25 -12.41
N ILE A 67 -5.22 -11.98 -11.31
CA ILE A 67 -4.29 -13.04 -10.88
C ILE A 67 -4.11 -14.16 -11.94
N ASN A 68 -5.05 -14.32 -12.87
CA ASN A 68 -5.00 -15.30 -13.95
C ASN A 68 -4.60 -14.70 -15.31
N LYS A 69 -4.10 -13.47 -15.33
CA LYS A 69 -3.70 -12.73 -16.54
C LYS A 69 -2.19 -12.45 -16.48
N PRO A 70 -1.34 -13.29 -17.12
CA PRO A 70 0.11 -13.24 -16.94
C PRO A 70 0.74 -11.86 -17.18
N GLU A 71 0.30 -11.14 -18.23
CA GLU A 71 0.80 -9.80 -18.55
C GLU A 71 0.53 -8.80 -17.41
N ALA A 72 -0.71 -8.72 -16.91
CA ALA A 72 -1.06 -7.84 -15.80
C ALA A 72 -0.37 -8.23 -14.49
N VAL A 73 -0.16 -9.54 -14.26
CA VAL A 73 0.63 -10.03 -13.12
C VAL A 73 2.08 -9.58 -13.24
N GLU A 74 2.69 -9.69 -14.42
CA GLU A 74 4.07 -9.23 -14.63
C GLU A 74 4.22 -7.73 -14.37
N GLU A 75 3.30 -6.92 -14.88
CA GLU A 75 3.26 -5.47 -14.63
C GLU A 75 3.11 -5.12 -13.15
N PHE A 76 2.32 -5.90 -12.40
CA PHE A 76 2.22 -5.78 -10.94
C PHE A 76 3.55 -6.05 -10.25
N LEU A 77 4.21 -7.15 -10.60
CA LEU A 77 5.47 -7.53 -9.98
C LEU A 77 6.56 -6.49 -10.30
N ASN A 78 6.58 -5.97 -11.53
CA ASN A 78 7.49 -4.90 -11.93
C ASN A 78 7.21 -3.60 -11.17
N SER A 79 5.94 -3.23 -10.98
CA SER A 79 5.54 -2.07 -10.19
C SER A 79 5.98 -2.19 -8.73
N ILE A 80 5.82 -3.37 -8.11
CA ILE A 80 6.34 -3.62 -6.76
C ILE A 80 7.86 -3.52 -6.74
N ARG A 81 8.55 -4.20 -7.66
CA ARG A 81 10.02 -4.22 -7.73
C ARG A 81 10.58 -2.80 -7.83
N ASN A 82 9.99 -1.97 -8.69
CA ASN A 82 10.37 -0.57 -8.85
C ASN A 82 10.08 0.26 -7.59
N THR A 83 8.91 0.05 -6.97
CA THR A 83 8.54 0.77 -5.74
C THR A 83 9.49 0.42 -4.59
N MET A 84 9.85 -0.85 -4.42
CA MET A 84 10.75 -1.32 -3.35
C MET A 84 12.17 -0.75 -3.46
N GLN A 85 12.61 -0.27 -4.63
CA GLN A 85 13.89 0.44 -4.77
C GLN A 85 13.95 1.74 -3.96
N ASN A 86 12.81 2.26 -3.50
CA ASN A 86 12.77 3.39 -2.57
C ASN A 86 13.31 3.05 -1.19
N GLY A 87 13.41 1.77 -0.82
CA GLY A 87 14.00 1.33 0.45
C GLY A 87 13.21 1.68 1.72
N VAL A 88 12.01 2.27 1.59
CA VAL A 88 11.17 2.73 2.73
C VAL A 88 9.99 1.79 3.04
N SER A 89 9.96 0.59 2.43
CA SER A 89 8.89 -0.38 2.65
C SER A 89 8.99 -1.05 4.02
N LEU A 90 7.85 -1.52 4.54
CA LEU A 90 7.77 -2.16 5.86
C LEU A 90 7.31 -3.62 5.73
N ALA A 91 7.76 -4.45 6.68
CA ALA A 91 7.32 -5.83 6.83
C ALA A 91 6.91 -6.14 8.28
N CYS A 92 5.91 -7.01 8.44
CA CYS A 92 5.47 -7.54 9.73
C CYS A 92 5.89 -9.00 9.88
N PHE A 93 6.37 -9.35 11.07
CA PHE A 93 6.76 -10.70 11.45
C PHE A 93 6.15 -11.05 12.80
N LYS A 94 5.99 -12.35 13.08
CA LYS A 94 5.64 -12.86 14.41
C LYS A 94 6.92 -13.05 15.22
N GLU A 95 6.83 -12.98 16.54
CA GLU A 95 7.93 -13.38 17.43
C GLU A 95 8.44 -14.78 17.09
N ASN A 96 9.76 -14.97 17.19
CA ASN A 96 10.45 -16.23 16.91
C ASN A 96 10.19 -16.79 15.48
N SER A 97 9.76 -15.93 14.55
CA SER A 97 9.57 -16.29 13.14
C SER A 97 10.13 -15.21 12.22
N ASP A 98 10.71 -15.67 11.12
CA ASP A 98 11.14 -14.83 10.00
C ASP A 98 10.18 -14.91 8.82
N GLU A 99 9.02 -15.55 8.97
CA GLU A 99 7.99 -15.55 7.94
C GLU A 99 7.38 -14.15 7.78
N ILE A 100 7.36 -13.60 6.56
CA ILE A 100 6.64 -12.34 6.28
C ILE A 100 5.14 -12.60 6.40
N ILE A 101 4.48 -11.83 7.26
CA ILE A 101 3.03 -11.92 7.54
C ILE A 101 2.26 -10.80 6.87
N SER A 102 2.88 -9.64 6.77
CA SER A 102 2.32 -8.46 6.11
C SER A 102 3.43 -7.62 5.50
N THR A 103 3.11 -6.95 4.40
CA THR A 103 3.97 -5.96 3.77
C THR A 103 3.21 -4.67 3.57
N ASN A 104 3.94 -3.56 3.65
CA ASN A 104 3.47 -2.28 3.13
C ASN A 104 4.53 -1.75 2.17
N ILE A 105 4.24 -1.84 0.87
CA ILE A 105 5.15 -1.41 -0.19
C ILE A 105 4.98 0.10 -0.39
N LEU A 106 6.04 0.84 -0.11
CA LEU A 106 6.05 2.29 0.07
C LEU A 106 7.09 2.95 -0.83
N ALA A 107 6.82 4.18 -1.25
CA ALA A 107 7.75 5.05 -1.96
C ALA A 107 7.65 6.49 -1.46
N VAL A 108 8.75 7.22 -1.57
CA VAL A 108 8.70 8.67 -1.49
C VAL A 108 8.50 9.20 -2.89
N LYS A 109 7.48 10.03 -3.08
CA LYS A 109 7.15 10.59 -4.39
C LYS A 109 7.12 12.11 -4.34
N ASP A 110 7.61 12.74 -5.40
CA ASP A 110 7.28 14.13 -5.72
C ASP A 110 5.94 14.23 -6.49
N GLU A 111 5.47 15.45 -6.76
CA GLU A 111 4.21 15.68 -7.45
C GLU A 111 4.22 15.07 -8.87
N LYS A 112 5.34 15.17 -9.58
CA LYS A 112 5.47 14.65 -10.93
C LYS A 112 5.35 13.12 -10.96
N GLU A 113 6.00 12.43 -10.04
CA GLU A 113 5.95 10.96 -9.91
C GLU A 113 4.60 10.45 -9.41
N TYR A 114 3.87 11.25 -8.65
CA TYR A 114 2.53 10.91 -8.15
C TYR A 114 1.44 11.12 -9.21
N MET A 115 1.55 12.20 -9.98
CA MET A 115 0.59 12.58 -11.04
C MET A 115 0.93 11.97 -12.40
N ALA A 116 2.01 11.19 -12.51
CA ALA A 116 2.40 10.54 -13.75
C ALA A 116 1.35 9.54 -14.23
N ASP A 117 1.04 9.60 -15.52
CA ASP A 117 0.32 8.54 -16.21
C ASP A 117 1.20 7.29 -16.26
N TYR A 118 0.55 6.13 -16.20
CA TYR A 118 1.20 4.85 -16.31
C TYR A 118 0.93 4.25 -17.68
N ASP A 119 2.00 3.83 -18.35
CA ASP A 119 1.93 3.11 -19.62
C ASP A 119 2.03 1.62 -19.35
N PHE A 120 0.87 0.99 -19.17
CA PHE A 120 0.73 -0.46 -19.05
C PHE A 120 0.26 -1.03 -20.39
N ASN A 121 0.73 -2.20 -20.75
CA ASN A 121 0.22 -2.98 -21.88
C ASN A 121 -1.12 -3.64 -21.52
N SER A 122 -1.30 -4.10 -20.29
CA SER A 122 -2.55 -4.75 -19.90
C SER A 122 -3.67 -3.73 -19.69
N THR A 123 -4.82 -3.97 -20.32
CA THR A 123 -6.00 -3.12 -20.17
C THR A 123 -6.52 -3.10 -18.73
N ASP A 124 -6.33 -4.19 -17.99
CA ASP A 124 -6.71 -4.24 -16.57
C ASP A 124 -5.93 -3.22 -15.73
N PHE A 125 -4.63 -3.09 -15.95
CA PHE A 125 -3.82 -2.13 -15.19
C PHE A 125 -3.96 -0.71 -15.72
N GLN A 126 -4.11 -0.53 -17.03
CA GLN A 126 -4.52 0.77 -17.59
C GLN A 126 -5.80 1.28 -16.91
N ASP A 127 -6.83 0.44 -16.79
CA ASP A 127 -8.10 0.83 -16.17
C ASP A 127 -7.97 1.07 -14.66
N ILE A 128 -7.29 0.16 -13.94
CA ILE A 128 -7.09 0.28 -12.47
C ILE A 128 -6.32 1.55 -12.12
N PHE A 129 -5.22 1.82 -12.82
CA PHE A 129 -4.44 3.05 -12.58
C PHE A 129 -5.10 4.28 -13.19
N GLY A 130 -5.93 4.12 -14.22
CA GLY A 130 -6.80 5.19 -14.73
C GLY A 130 -7.77 5.71 -13.66
N VAL A 131 -8.32 4.82 -12.81
CA VAL A 131 -9.12 5.23 -11.64
C VAL A 131 -8.29 6.04 -10.64
N MET A 132 -7.05 5.62 -10.36
CA MET A 132 -6.15 6.36 -9.46
C MET A 132 -5.78 7.72 -10.06
N GLY A 133 -5.45 7.77 -11.35
CA GLY A 133 -5.17 9.00 -12.08
C GLY A 133 -6.35 9.98 -12.04
N TYR A 134 -7.57 9.49 -12.30
CA TYR A 134 -8.78 10.29 -12.13
C TYR A 134 -8.91 10.83 -10.70
N ALA A 135 -8.77 9.98 -9.69
CA ALA A 135 -8.87 10.41 -8.29
C ALA A 135 -7.80 11.47 -7.93
N ASN A 136 -6.58 11.33 -8.45
CA ASN A 136 -5.50 12.31 -8.28
C ASN A 136 -5.82 13.68 -8.88
N THR A 137 -6.63 13.73 -9.95
CA THR A 137 -7.14 15.00 -10.49
C THR A 137 -8.15 15.67 -9.56
N GLN A 138 -8.87 14.88 -8.75
CA GLN A 138 -9.87 15.38 -7.81
C GLN A 138 -9.26 15.81 -6.49
N PHE A 139 -8.19 15.12 -6.04
CA PHE A 139 -7.42 15.50 -4.86
C PHE A 139 -5.93 15.31 -5.08
N ASN A 140 -5.19 16.41 -5.00
CA ASN A 140 -3.74 16.44 -5.09
C ASN A 140 -3.15 16.79 -3.71
N PRO A 141 -2.45 15.86 -3.03
CA PRO A 141 -1.93 16.07 -1.68
C PRO A 141 -0.82 17.14 -1.63
N PHE A 142 -0.04 17.30 -2.70
CA PHE A 142 1.05 18.29 -2.77
C PHE A 142 0.50 19.71 -2.69
N LYS A 143 -0.53 20.00 -3.49
CA LYS A 143 -1.23 21.30 -3.49
C LYS A 143 -1.99 21.54 -2.20
N HIS A 144 -2.68 20.51 -1.70
CA HIS A 144 -3.51 20.65 -0.50
C HIS A 144 -2.68 20.92 0.76
N TYR A 145 -1.58 20.17 0.95
CA TYR A 145 -0.74 20.31 2.15
C TYR A 145 0.46 21.24 1.98
N ASN A 146 0.69 21.75 0.76
CA ASN A 146 1.86 22.56 0.39
C ASN A 146 3.19 21.86 0.76
N VAL A 147 3.41 20.69 0.15
CA VAL A 147 4.59 19.83 0.38
C VAL A 147 5.22 19.41 -0.94
N ASP A 148 6.53 19.22 -0.94
CA ASP A 148 7.27 18.79 -2.14
C ASP A 148 7.30 17.27 -2.31
N ASN A 149 7.22 16.53 -1.20
CA ASN A 149 7.36 15.07 -1.16
C ASN A 149 6.35 14.47 -0.18
N ILE A 150 5.87 13.27 -0.50
CA ILE A 150 4.97 12.49 0.35
C ILE A 150 5.43 11.04 0.47
N LEU A 151 5.05 10.37 1.56
CA LEU A 151 5.14 8.91 1.65
C LEU A 151 3.88 8.28 1.03
N TYR A 152 4.03 7.70 -0.16
CA TYR A 152 2.97 7.02 -0.88
C TYR A 152 3.00 5.51 -0.63
N ALA A 153 1.82 4.89 -0.49
CA ALA A 153 1.70 3.44 -0.46
C ALA A 153 1.14 2.86 -1.75
N PHE A 154 1.89 1.90 -2.29
CA PHE A 154 1.47 1.11 -3.44
C PHE A 154 0.60 -0.07 -3.02
N THR A 155 1.01 -0.83 -1.99
CA THR A 155 0.21 -1.93 -1.45
C THR A 155 0.27 -1.98 0.07
N VAL A 156 -0.79 -2.54 0.68
CA VAL A 156 -0.79 -3.02 2.07
C VAL A 156 -1.42 -4.41 2.07
N GLY A 157 -0.57 -5.44 2.18
CA GLY A 157 -0.97 -6.84 2.11
C GLY A 157 -0.85 -7.52 3.46
N VAL A 158 -1.86 -8.31 3.85
CA VAL A 158 -1.82 -9.17 5.05
C VAL A 158 -2.22 -10.57 4.62
N LYS A 159 -1.43 -11.58 5.02
CA LYS A 159 -1.77 -12.99 4.81
C LYS A 159 -3.19 -13.28 5.30
N PRO A 160 -4.03 -13.99 4.51
CA PRO A 160 -5.43 -14.24 4.85
C PRO A 160 -5.64 -14.76 6.29
N ASP A 161 -4.84 -15.74 6.72
CA ASP A 161 -4.98 -16.39 8.04
C ASP A 161 -4.63 -15.46 9.20
N TYR A 162 -3.89 -14.38 8.95
CA TYR A 162 -3.51 -13.36 9.93
C TYR A 162 -4.45 -12.14 9.93
N ARG A 163 -5.51 -12.12 9.11
CA ARG A 163 -6.48 -11.02 9.10
C ARG A 163 -7.35 -11.02 10.35
N GLY A 164 -7.91 -9.86 10.69
CA GLY A 164 -8.72 -9.68 11.91
C GLY A 164 -7.90 -9.37 13.17
N ARG A 165 -6.56 -9.32 13.07
CA ARG A 165 -5.63 -9.08 14.20
C ARG A 165 -5.07 -7.65 14.28
N GLY A 166 -5.69 -6.69 13.60
CA GLY A 166 -5.25 -5.28 13.63
C GLY A 166 -3.95 -4.95 12.88
N ILE A 167 -3.29 -5.93 12.24
CA ILE A 167 -1.98 -5.77 11.58
C ILE A 167 -1.95 -4.60 10.59
N ALA A 168 -2.96 -4.47 9.72
CA ALA A 168 -3.03 -3.37 8.76
C ALA A 168 -3.10 -1.99 9.44
N ASN A 169 -3.81 -1.88 10.58
CA ASN A 169 -3.87 -0.63 11.33
C ASN A 169 -2.49 -0.26 11.91
N HIS A 170 -1.78 -1.24 12.47
CA HIS A 170 -0.42 -1.02 12.94
C HIS A 170 0.53 -0.65 11.80
N MET A 171 0.40 -1.24 10.61
CA MET A 171 1.14 -0.82 9.41
C MET A 171 0.91 0.66 9.07
N PHE A 172 -0.35 1.12 9.07
CA PHE A 172 -0.66 2.54 8.85
C PHE A 172 -0.10 3.44 9.96
N GLN A 173 -0.15 3.01 11.22
CA GLN A 173 0.41 3.77 12.35
C GLN A 173 1.94 3.91 12.24
N CYS A 174 2.64 2.88 11.78
CA CYS A 174 4.09 2.94 11.57
C CYS A 174 4.50 3.96 10.50
N ARG A 175 3.60 4.34 9.57
CA ARG A 175 3.91 5.38 8.59
C ARG A 175 4.15 6.74 9.21
N ARG A 176 3.55 7.05 10.37
CA ARG A 176 3.84 8.28 11.10
C ARG A 176 5.32 8.32 11.51
N LEU A 177 5.76 7.28 12.19
CA LEU A 177 7.14 7.13 12.66
C LEU A 177 8.15 7.16 11.51
N LEU A 178 7.83 6.48 10.40
CA LEU A 178 8.64 6.50 9.20
C LEU A 178 8.69 7.90 8.55
N CYS A 179 7.57 8.62 8.50
CA CYS A 179 7.56 9.99 7.97
C CYS A 179 8.37 10.95 8.84
N GLU A 180 8.25 10.88 10.17
CA GLU A 180 9.05 11.67 11.12
C GLU A 180 10.54 11.45 10.91
N GLU A 181 10.97 10.20 10.72
CA GLU A 181 12.36 9.85 10.42
C GLU A 181 12.85 10.37 9.07
N LEU A 182 12.00 10.32 8.05
CA LEU A 182 12.34 10.80 6.71
C LEU A 182 12.17 12.33 6.54
N GLY A 183 11.68 13.03 7.56
CA GLY A 183 11.33 14.46 7.47
C GLY A 183 10.15 14.74 6.54
N LEU A 184 9.29 13.75 6.29
CA LEU A 184 8.09 13.88 5.46
C LEU A 184 6.91 14.38 6.30
N LYS A 185 6.13 15.29 5.74
CA LYS A 185 5.00 15.93 6.45
C LYS A 185 3.66 15.27 6.17
N VAL A 186 3.60 14.38 5.18
CA VAL A 186 2.35 13.76 4.70
C VAL A 186 2.62 12.34 4.22
N THR A 187 1.74 11.41 4.58
CA THR A 187 1.58 10.13 3.91
C THR A 187 0.21 10.03 3.27
N THR A 188 0.11 9.43 2.08
CA THR A 188 -1.15 9.24 1.36
C THR A 188 -1.30 7.80 0.87
N THR A 189 -2.54 7.37 0.63
CA THR A 189 -2.86 6.06 0.07
C THR A 189 -4.14 6.13 -0.77
N HIS A 190 -4.15 5.34 -1.84
CA HIS A 190 -5.40 4.90 -2.47
C HIS A 190 -5.96 3.73 -1.64
N ALA A 191 -7.09 3.93 -0.97
CA ALA A 191 -7.73 2.93 -0.14
C ALA A 191 -8.91 2.30 -0.88
N THR A 192 -8.68 1.12 -1.45
CA THR A 192 -9.61 0.48 -2.40
C THR A 192 -10.60 -0.48 -1.75
N ALA A 193 -10.31 -0.97 -0.53
CA ALA A 193 -11.07 -1.98 0.19
C ALA A 193 -11.59 -1.48 1.54
N ASN A 194 -12.75 -1.98 1.99
CA ASN A 194 -13.32 -1.64 3.30
C ASN A 194 -12.31 -1.85 4.46
N GLY A 195 -11.52 -2.93 4.40
CA GLY A 195 -10.53 -3.26 5.43
C GLY A 195 -9.39 -2.24 5.52
N SER A 196 -8.83 -1.81 4.39
CA SER A 196 -7.75 -0.80 4.37
C SER A 196 -8.28 0.58 4.72
N GLN A 197 -9.48 0.95 4.29
CA GLN A 197 -10.14 2.20 4.68
C GLN A 197 -10.36 2.30 6.19
N LYS A 198 -10.90 1.23 6.81
CA LYS A 198 -11.08 1.18 8.27
C LYS A 198 -9.75 1.21 9.01
N ALA A 199 -8.75 0.47 8.53
CA ALA A 199 -7.43 0.43 9.15
C ALA A 199 -6.72 1.80 9.10
N ALA A 200 -6.81 2.52 7.97
CA ALA A 200 -6.27 3.86 7.80
C ALA A 200 -7.00 4.87 8.71
N LEU A 201 -8.34 4.86 8.72
CA LEU A 201 -9.14 5.72 9.59
C LEU A 201 -8.78 5.53 11.07
N ASN A 202 -8.68 4.27 11.52
CA ASN A 202 -8.26 3.94 12.89
C ASN A 202 -6.81 4.34 13.21
N ALA A 203 -5.98 4.60 12.18
CA ALA A 203 -4.62 5.10 12.35
C ALA A 203 -4.55 6.64 12.35
N GLY A 204 -5.70 7.32 12.17
CA GLY A 204 -5.82 8.77 12.14
C GLY A 204 -5.76 9.38 10.73
N PHE A 205 -5.82 8.56 9.67
CA PHE A 205 -5.93 9.09 8.31
C PHE A 205 -7.30 9.71 8.11
N GLU A 206 -7.34 10.85 7.43
CA GLU A 206 -8.56 11.50 6.99
C GLU A 206 -8.94 11.08 5.57
N GLU A 207 -10.23 11.12 5.27
CA GLU A 207 -10.75 10.92 3.91
C GLU A 207 -10.69 12.26 3.17
N ASN A 208 -9.87 12.33 2.12
CA ASN A 208 -9.71 13.56 1.34
C ASN A 208 -10.58 13.57 0.08
N PHE A 209 -10.81 12.39 -0.48
CA PHE A 209 -11.68 12.18 -1.64
C PHE A 209 -12.29 10.79 -1.59
N SER A 210 -13.53 10.65 -2.02
CA SER A 210 -14.15 9.35 -2.25
C SER A 210 -15.10 9.36 -3.43
N ILE A 211 -15.18 8.20 -4.09
CA ILE A 211 -16.11 7.96 -5.18
C ILE A 211 -16.67 6.55 -5.08
N LYS A 212 -17.97 6.39 -5.34
CA LYS A 212 -18.57 5.06 -5.39
C LYS A 212 -18.06 4.35 -6.64
N TYR A 213 -17.75 3.06 -6.55
CA TYR A 213 -17.37 2.29 -7.73
C TYR A 213 -18.46 2.29 -8.82
N SER A 214 -19.73 2.37 -8.44
CA SER A 214 -20.86 2.48 -9.39
C SER A 214 -20.86 3.78 -10.21
N GLU A 215 -20.20 4.83 -9.73
CA GLU A 215 -20.13 6.13 -10.40
C GLU A 215 -18.93 6.21 -11.36
N LEU A 216 -17.92 5.33 -11.21
CA LEU A 216 -16.74 5.29 -12.07
C LEU A 216 -17.09 5.00 -13.54
N LEU A 217 -18.12 4.18 -13.77
CA LEU A 217 -18.66 3.88 -15.11
C LEU A 217 -19.12 5.12 -15.88
N LYS A 218 -19.54 6.17 -15.17
CA LYS A 218 -19.98 7.44 -15.79
C LYS A 218 -18.81 8.32 -16.21
N ILE A 219 -17.63 8.08 -15.62
CA ILE A 219 -16.39 8.81 -15.94
C ILE A 219 -15.70 8.15 -17.13
N ASN A 220 -15.59 6.82 -17.09
CA ASN A 220 -15.07 6.03 -18.19
C ASN A 220 -15.79 4.67 -18.18
N PRO A 221 -16.39 4.23 -19.31
CA PRO A 221 -17.08 2.94 -19.38
C PRO A 221 -16.15 1.76 -19.07
N ASN A 222 -14.83 1.92 -19.29
CA ASN A 222 -13.84 0.93 -18.93
C ASN A 222 -13.59 0.86 -17.41
N PHE A 223 -14.00 1.84 -16.59
CA PHE A 223 -13.88 1.75 -15.13
C PHE A 223 -15.00 0.91 -14.52
N ASN A 224 -15.18 -0.29 -15.07
CA ASN A 224 -16.13 -1.28 -14.64
C ASN A 224 -15.48 -2.32 -13.71
N PHE A 225 -16.09 -2.56 -12.56
CA PHE A 225 -15.62 -3.53 -11.56
C PHE A 225 -16.81 -4.40 -11.09
N PRO A 226 -17.17 -5.44 -11.86
CA PRO A 226 -18.35 -6.24 -11.58
C PRO A 226 -18.19 -7.04 -10.28
N ASN A 227 -19.26 -7.17 -9.49
CA ASN A 227 -19.24 -7.89 -8.20
C ASN A 227 -18.25 -7.32 -7.18
N ILE A 228 -17.96 -6.02 -7.25
CA ILE A 228 -17.17 -5.34 -6.23
C ILE A 228 -17.94 -5.30 -4.90
N ASP A 229 -17.27 -5.72 -3.83
CA ASP A 229 -17.83 -5.82 -2.48
C ASP A 229 -17.56 -4.57 -1.62
N THR A 230 -16.77 -3.66 -2.16
CA THR A 230 -16.42 -2.39 -1.54
C THR A 230 -17.22 -1.28 -2.22
N LYS A 231 -17.81 -0.38 -1.42
CA LYS A 231 -18.71 0.66 -1.94
C LYS A 231 -17.96 1.84 -2.54
N TYR A 232 -16.83 2.22 -1.95
CA TYR A 232 -16.08 3.43 -2.30
C TYR A 232 -14.62 3.10 -2.61
N PHE A 233 -14.07 3.78 -3.61
CA PHE A 233 -12.65 4.07 -3.69
C PHE A 233 -12.37 5.37 -2.93
N LYS A 234 -11.24 5.47 -2.22
CA LYS A 234 -10.88 6.66 -1.44
C LYS A 234 -9.43 7.07 -1.62
N ILE A 235 -9.15 8.37 -1.61
CA ILE A 235 -7.84 8.90 -1.24
C ILE A 235 -7.90 9.27 0.23
N MET A 236 -6.96 8.72 1.00
CA MET A 236 -6.82 9.01 2.42
C MET A 236 -5.38 9.40 2.73
N SER A 237 -5.22 10.40 3.58
CA SER A 237 -3.89 10.87 3.97
C SER A 237 -3.83 11.22 5.45
N LEU A 238 -2.60 11.30 5.95
CA LEU A 238 -2.29 11.71 7.31
C LEU A 238 -1.20 12.78 7.22
N LYS A 239 -1.52 13.97 7.72
CA LYS A 239 -0.53 15.00 8.02
C LYS A 239 0.20 14.63 9.31
N ILE A 240 1.52 14.75 9.29
CA ILE A 240 2.44 14.43 10.39
C ILE A 240 2.62 15.64 11.29
#